data_AF-A0A9R0SJ73-F1
#
_entry.id   AF-A0A9R0SJ73-F1
#
_cell.length_a   1.000
_cell.length_b   1.000
_cell.length_c   1.000
_cell.angle_alpha   90.00
_cell.angle_beta   90.00
_cell.angle_gamma   90.00
#
_symmetry.space_group_name_H-M   'P 1'
#
loop_
_entity.id
_entity.type
_entity.pdbx_description
1 polymer ?
#
loop_
_entity_poly.entity_id
_entity_poly.type
_entity_poly.pdbx_seq_one_letter_code
_entity_poly.pdbx_strand_id
1 'polypeptide(L)'
;MLGGEGGLEANKVAKVRNAAAWQVRSLTDFLKIRKRDWKEQGAQLRVRINTKLSCCQAAVVVLVRSVSVLDADSKASKDMLQQTLAWFIEATKSCILSSWRKLKICEELFCTLLNGISQITVSRGGQLLPVLLIPLKPLVVSTCSQADMTGCSPGALFEAVVKLSCEIIEFGWTKDRALVDTFIMRLAAYVRERNDYEEEDGKGKDTVPVMRLNVVRLLAELCVCLKRWEVVDMILPLFIEHLEEGDASAPSLLRLKSLDAISRVACLGFEKSYRESIVLMTRSYLDKVKAVGAAENNTLPSEATAERTETLPAGFLLVASNLTSTKLRSDYRHRLLSLCSDVGLAAESKSGRSGADLMGPLLPAVAEICSDFDPVSSVEPSLLKLFRNLWFYIVLFGLAPPIQNNQASTKPVSTPLNTGESCVALQAVAGPYMWNSQWSVAVQRIAQGSPPLVVSSVKWLEDELELNALHNPGSRRGNGDEKAAVGQRTALSAALGGRVEVAAMSTISGQCLFSVECFTAYAASCLIPENVNCPPSNITKKL
;
A
#
# COMPACT_ATOMS: atom_id res chain seq x y z
N MET A 1 -18.14 68.73 17.07
CA MET A 1 -16.96 68.01 17.59
C MET A 1 -17.44 66.67 18.11
N LEU A 2 -17.00 65.57 17.49
CA LEU A 2 -16.88 64.20 18.02
C LEU A 2 -16.59 63.29 16.81
N GLY A 3 -15.39 63.46 16.26
CA GLY A 3 -14.81 62.61 15.22
C GLY A 3 -13.32 62.56 15.52
N GLY A 4 -12.85 61.51 16.18
CA GLY A 4 -11.47 61.46 16.66
C GLY A 4 -11.00 60.11 17.18
N GLU A 5 -11.88 59.26 17.73
CA GLU A 5 -11.42 58.03 18.39
C GLU A 5 -11.08 56.88 17.43
N GLY A 6 -11.72 56.81 16.24
CA GLY A 6 -11.41 55.76 15.25
C GLY A 6 -10.03 55.89 14.59
N GLY A 7 -9.48 57.10 14.48
CA GLY A 7 -8.20 57.36 13.80
C GLY A 7 -6.96 56.96 14.60
N LEU A 8 -7.04 57.01 15.94
CA LEU A 8 -5.93 56.72 16.85
C LEU A 8 -5.75 55.20 17.06
N GLU A 9 -6.86 54.45 17.11
CA GLU A 9 -6.91 52.98 17.10
C GLU A 9 -6.35 52.42 15.77
N ALA A 10 -6.84 52.93 14.63
CA ALA A 10 -6.38 52.49 13.30
C ALA A 10 -4.87 52.70 13.09
N ASN A 11 -4.30 53.80 13.60
CA ASN A 11 -2.88 54.11 13.47
C ASN A 11 -2.00 53.22 14.36
N LYS A 12 -2.49 52.82 15.55
CA LYS A 12 -1.81 51.82 16.40
C LYS A 12 -1.81 50.44 15.75
N VAL A 13 -2.95 50.02 15.17
CA VAL A 13 -3.07 48.75 14.43
C VAL A 13 -2.12 48.72 13.24
N ALA A 14 -2.01 49.82 12.47
CA ALA A 14 -1.08 49.92 11.35
C ALA A 14 0.39 49.78 11.77
N LYS A 15 0.79 50.39 12.90
CA LYS A 15 2.15 50.25 13.45
C LYS A 15 2.46 48.81 13.87
N VAL A 16 1.54 48.16 14.59
CA VAL A 16 1.69 46.76 15.02
C VAL A 16 1.79 45.83 13.81
N ARG A 17 0.96 46.06 12.78
CA ARG A 17 1.01 45.31 11.53
C ARG A 17 2.33 45.50 10.79
N ASN A 18 2.83 46.73 10.68
CA ASN A 18 4.10 47.01 10.02
C ASN A 18 5.28 46.35 10.74
N ALA A 19 5.27 46.34 12.08
CA ALA A 19 6.26 45.61 12.86
C ALA A 19 6.19 44.10 12.60
N ALA A 20 4.98 43.52 12.57
CA ALA A 20 4.78 42.10 12.26
C ALA A 20 5.23 41.75 10.82
N ALA A 21 4.89 42.59 9.84
CA ALA A 21 5.33 42.45 8.45
C ALA A 21 6.87 42.46 8.35
N TRP A 22 7.54 43.34 9.09
CA TRP A 22 9.00 43.38 9.13
C TRP A 22 9.59 42.10 9.73
N GLN A 23 8.99 41.54 10.79
CA GLN A 23 9.45 40.27 11.36
C GLN A 23 9.38 39.13 10.34
N VAL A 24 8.25 38.98 9.62
CA VAL A 24 8.10 37.92 8.61
C VAL A 24 9.02 38.15 7.41
N ARG A 25 9.21 39.39 6.95
CA ARG A 25 10.13 39.68 5.83
C ARG A 25 11.58 39.39 6.20
N SER A 26 11.99 39.74 7.42
CA SER A 26 13.35 39.47 7.92
C SER A 26 13.65 37.98 8.12
N LEU A 27 12.62 37.14 8.18
CA LEU A 27 12.74 35.70 8.40
C LEU A 27 13.45 35.00 7.24
N THR A 28 13.16 35.39 6.00
CA THR A 28 13.76 34.82 4.79
C THR A 28 15.28 34.91 4.84
N ASP A 29 15.82 36.09 5.12
CA ASP A 29 17.26 36.32 5.19
C ASP A 29 17.87 35.61 6.40
N PHE A 30 17.16 35.59 7.53
CA PHE A 30 17.60 34.89 8.74
C PHE A 30 17.75 33.38 8.53
N LEU A 31 16.78 32.74 7.86
CA LEU A 31 16.78 31.30 7.62
C LEU A 31 17.82 30.84 6.59
N LYS A 32 18.31 31.75 5.74
CA LYS A 32 19.35 31.51 4.74
C LYS A 32 20.77 31.47 5.32
N ILE A 33 20.98 31.99 6.53
CA ILE A 33 22.30 31.97 7.20
C ILE A 33 22.73 30.53 7.45
N ARG A 34 23.88 30.12 6.91
CA ARG A 34 24.39 28.75 7.09
C ARG A 34 24.86 28.55 8.52
N LYS A 35 24.78 27.31 9.04
CA LYS A 35 25.23 26.97 10.41
C LYS A 35 26.64 27.46 10.74
N ARG A 36 27.55 27.43 9.76
CA ARG A 36 28.96 27.84 9.91
C ARG A 36 29.18 29.35 9.97
N ASP A 37 28.21 30.15 9.50
CA ASP A 37 28.33 31.61 9.42
C ASP A 37 27.88 32.28 10.75
N TRP A 38 27.43 31.48 11.72
CA TRP A 38 27.02 31.96 13.05
C TRP A 38 28.23 32.17 13.97
N LYS A 39 28.30 33.36 14.58
CA LYS A 39 29.30 33.71 15.60
C LYS A 39 29.08 32.98 16.93
N GLU A 40 27.82 32.66 17.23
CA GLU A 40 27.40 31.93 18.44
C GLU A 40 27.29 30.44 18.13
N GLN A 41 27.58 29.57 19.10
CA GLN A 41 27.49 28.12 18.92
C GLN A 41 26.73 27.45 20.08
N GLY A 42 26.31 26.20 19.87
CA GLY A 42 25.67 25.38 20.91
C GLY A 42 24.32 25.92 21.40
N ALA A 43 24.13 25.95 22.71
CA ALA A 43 22.85 26.29 23.34
C ALA A 43 22.41 27.74 23.09
N GLN A 44 23.36 28.69 23.06
CA GLN A 44 23.05 30.11 22.85
C GLN A 44 22.45 30.36 21.45
N LEU A 45 23.05 29.75 20.42
CA LEU A 45 22.54 29.80 19.06
C LEU A 45 21.12 29.20 18.98
N ARG A 46 20.90 28.06 19.64
CA ARG A 46 19.58 27.41 19.69
C ARG A 46 18.51 28.30 20.33
N VAL A 47 18.82 28.96 21.45
CA VAL A 47 17.90 29.91 22.10
C VAL A 47 17.59 31.08 21.17
N ARG A 48 18.61 31.68 20.55
CA ARG A 48 18.43 32.80 19.62
C ARG A 48 17.53 32.45 18.44
N ILE A 49 17.74 31.27 17.83
CA ILE A 49 16.89 30.76 16.75
C ILE A 49 15.47 30.56 17.26
N ASN A 50 15.27 29.85 18.37
CA ASN A 50 13.94 29.59 18.93
C ASN A 50 13.17 30.89 19.19
N THR A 51 13.82 31.89 19.79
CA THR A 51 13.20 33.19 20.07
C THR A 51 12.81 33.91 18.78
N LYS A 52 13.69 33.96 17.78
CA LYS A 52 13.38 34.62 16.50
C LYS A 52 12.22 33.93 15.78
N LEU A 53 12.22 32.60 15.71
CA LEU A 53 11.15 31.83 15.07
C LEU A 53 9.81 31.97 15.82
N SER A 54 9.82 31.99 17.15
CA SER A 54 8.63 32.24 17.98
C SER A 54 8.06 33.64 17.75
N CYS A 55 8.92 34.68 17.68
CA CYS A 55 8.50 36.04 17.35
C CYS A 55 7.87 36.12 15.95
N CYS A 56 8.46 35.42 14.97
CA CYS A 56 7.90 35.35 13.62
C CYS A 56 6.55 34.61 13.60
N GLN A 57 6.39 33.54 14.40
CA GLN A 57 5.12 32.83 14.52
C GLN A 57 4.01 33.74 15.06
N ALA A 58 4.29 34.49 16.12
CA ALA A 58 3.36 35.49 16.65
C ALA A 58 3.03 36.58 15.63
N ALA A 59 4.03 37.04 14.86
CA ALA A 59 3.84 38.02 13.80
C ALA A 59 2.93 37.52 12.67
N VAL A 60 3.03 36.24 12.30
CA VAL A 60 2.10 35.61 11.32
C VAL A 60 0.67 35.68 11.82
N VAL A 61 0.42 35.32 13.09
CA VAL A 61 -0.93 35.36 13.69
C VAL A 61 -1.50 36.79 13.66
N VAL A 62 -0.67 37.79 14.00
CA VAL A 62 -1.08 39.21 13.94
C VAL A 62 -1.43 39.62 12.52
N LEU A 63 -0.62 39.24 11.53
CA LEU A 63 -0.87 39.58 10.13
C LEU A 63 -2.17 38.96 9.62
N VAL A 64 -2.41 37.68 9.91
CA VAL A 64 -3.65 36.99 9.52
C VAL A 64 -4.88 37.66 10.14
N ARG A 65 -4.85 37.96 11.45
CA ARG A 65 -5.95 38.67 12.13
C ARG A 65 -6.14 40.09 11.61
N SER A 66 -5.06 40.79 11.28
CA SER A 66 -5.16 42.14 10.72
C SER A 66 -5.85 42.14 9.35
N VAL A 67 -5.69 41.06 8.59
CA VAL A 67 -6.31 40.90 7.28
C VAL A 67 -7.80 40.59 7.39
N SER A 68 -8.21 39.78 8.38
CA SER A 68 -9.62 39.41 8.56
C SER A 68 -10.52 40.55 9.05
N VAL A 69 -9.93 41.63 9.59
CA VAL A 69 -10.65 42.82 10.09
C VAL A 69 -10.80 43.90 9.01
N LEU A 70 -10.15 43.76 7.84
CA LEU A 70 -10.19 44.76 6.78
C LEU A 70 -11.45 44.67 5.93
N ASP A 71 -11.96 45.85 5.57
CA ASP A 71 -13.10 46.00 4.68
C ASP A 71 -12.86 45.34 3.30
N ALA A 72 -13.86 44.61 2.80
CA ALA A 72 -13.70 43.62 1.75
C ALA A 72 -13.45 44.21 0.35
N ASP A 73 -13.91 45.43 0.11
CA ASP A 73 -14.08 45.97 -1.27
C ASP A 73 -13.06 47.02 -1.69
N SER A 74 -12.13 47.44 -0.82
CA SER A 74 -11.11 48.42 -1.20
C SER A 74 -9.96 47.78 -2.00
N LYS A 75 -9.50 48.44 -3.07
CA LYS A 75 -8.31 48.03 -3.84
C LYS A 75 -7.08 47.83 -2.94
N ALA A 76 -6.86 48.75 -2.00
CA ALA A 76 -5.77 48.69 -1.04
C ALA A 76 -5.79 47.40 -0.19
N SER A 77 -6.97 46.91 0.18
CA SER A 77 -7.09 45.67 0.94
C SER A 77 -6.76 44.41 0.13
N LYS A 78 -7.07 44.40 -1.18
CA LYS A 78 -6.71 43.31 -2.11
C LYS A 78 -5.20 43.27 -2.34
N ASP A 79 -4.57 44.42 -2.56
CA ASP A 79 -3.12 44.54 -2.72
C ASP A 79 -2.39 44.08 -1.45
N MET A 80 -2.90 44.49 -0.29
CA MET A 80 -2.37 44.10 1.01
C MET A 80 -2.48 42.59 1.28
N LEU A 81 -3.58 41.97 0.88
CA LEU A 81 -3.78 40.52 0.94
C LEU A 81 -2.77 39.77 0.09
N GLN A 82 -2.64 40.14 -1.18
CA GLN A 82 -1.68 39.54 -2.11
C GLN A 82 -0.25 39.68 -1.57
N GLN A 83 0.09 40.84 -1.02
CA GLN A 83 1.41 41.09 -0.45
C GLN A 83 1.68 40.23 0.79
N THR A 84 0.69 40.09 1.69
CA THR A 84 0.81 39.24 2.88
C THR A 84 0.97 37.78 2.49
N LEU A 85 0.19 37.32 1.51
CA LEU A 85 0.27 35.98 0.95
C LEU A 85 1.66 35.70 0.35
N ALA A 86 2.19 36.65 -0.44
CA ALA A 86 3.53 36.54 -1.02
C ALA A 86 4.62 36.40 0.04
N TRP A 87 4.54 37.17 1.13
CA TRP A 87 5.49 37.05 2.25
C TRP A 87 5.42 35.68 2.93
N PHE A 88 4.21 35.14 3.13
CA PHE A 88 4.07 33.81 3.75
C PHE A 88 4.62 32.71 2.85
N ILE A 89 4.36 32.77 1.56
CA ILE A 89 4.90 31.79 0.59
C ILE A 89 6.43 31.82 0.59
N GLU A 90 7.05 33.00 0.56
CA GLU A 90 8.50 33.13 0.56
C GLU A 90 9.15 32.67 1.89
N ALA A 91 8.52 33.02 3.01
CA ALA A 91 8.93 32.52 4.32
C ALA A 91 8.85 31.00 4.41
N THR A 92 7.78 30.41 3.85
CA THR A 92 7.56 28.96 3.81
C THR A 92 8.62 28.25 2.98
N LYS A 93 8.95 28.77 1.79
CA LYS A 93 10.05 28.26 0.96
C LYS A 93 11.38 28.31 1.71
N SER A 94 11.63 29.40 2.44
CA SER A 94 12.84 29.55 3.25
C SER A 94 12.91 28.53 4.39
N CYS A 95 11.77 28.18 5.01
CA CYS A 95 11.72 27.12 6.04
C CYS A 95 12.11 25.75 5.45
N ILE A 96 11.63 25.42 4.25
CA ILE A 96 11.95 24.15 3.55
C ILE A 96 13.46 24.06 3.25
N LEU A 97 14.04 25.14 2.74
CA LEU A 97 15.45 25.19 2.34
C LEU A 97 16.41 25.39 3.53
N SER A 98 15.89 25.71 4.72
CA SER A 98 16.71 26.05 5.86
C SER A 98 17.44 24.84 6.45
N SER A 99 18.66 25.08 6.95
CA SER A 99 19.42 24.11 7.75
C SER A 99 18.77 23.79 9.11
N TRP A 100 17.74 24.55 9.50
CA TRP A 100 16.99 24.46 10.75
C TRP A 100 15.65 23.75 10.60
N ARG A 101 15.31 23.25 9.41
CA ARG A 101 14.00 22.64 9.10
C ARG A 101 13.58 21.48 10.02
N LYS A 102 14.55 20.73 10.56
CA LYS A 102 14.32 19.59 11.47
C LYS A 102 14.10 20.01 12.94
N LEU A 103 14.13 21.31 13.25
CA LEU A 103 13.79 21.79 14.58
C LEU A 103 12.27 21.89 14.72
N LYS A 104 11.73 21.37 15.83
CA LYS A 104 10.29 21.43 16.14
C LYS A 104 9.69 22.83 16.01
N ILE A 105 10.39 23.87 16.47
CA ILE A 105 9.92 25.26 16.35
C ILE A 105 9.81 25.74 14.89
N CYS A 106 10.66 25.22 14.00
CA CYS A 106 10.61 25.52 12.57
C CYS A 106 9.42 24.81 11.92
N GLU A 107 9.15 23.56 12.31
CA GLU A 107 7.95 22.83 11.89
C GLU A 107 6.67 23.54 12.37
N GLU A 108 6.62 24.00 13.61
CA GLU A 108 5.48 24.77 14.16
C GLU A 108 5.28 26.10 13.43
N LEU A 109 6.36 26.83 13.14
CA LEU A 109 6.32 28.06 12.35
C LEU A 109 5.82 27.78 10.92
N PHE A 110 6.33 26.72 10.29
CA PHE A 110 5.92 26.28 8.97
C PHE A 110 4.41 25.98 8.93
N CYS A 111 3.91 25.18 9.87
CA CYS A 111 2.47 24.92 10.00
C CYS A 111 1.67 26.20 10.21
N THR A 112 2.17 27.15 11.00
CA THR A 112 1.52 28.44 11.24
C THR A 112 1.45 29.29 9.95
N LEU A 113 2.52 29.28 9.14
CA LEU A 113 2.56 29.95 7.83
C LEU A 113 1.56 29.31 6.85
N LEU A 114 1.53 27.98 6.74
CA LEU A 114 0.58 27.27 5.87
C LEU A 114 -0.88 27.53 6.29
N ASN A 115 -1.18 27.46 7.58
CA ASN A 115 -2.50 27.80 8.11
C ASN A 115 -2.88 29.26 7.77
N GLY A 116 -1.92 30.18 7.87
CA GLY A 116 -2.10 31.57 7.46
C GLY A 116 -2.40 31.72 5.97
N ILE A 117 -1.70 30.98 5.10
CA ILE A 117 -1.95 30.92 3.65
C ILE A 117 -3.38 30.43 3.37
N SER A 118 -3.80 29.34 4.02
CA SER A 118 -5.15 28.78 3.90
C SER A 118 -6.21 29.82 4.30
N GLN A 119 -6.10 30.40 5.49
CA GLN A 119 -7.06 31.38 6.02
C GLN A 119 -7.16 32.63 5.13
N ILE A 120 -6.03 33.15 4.66
CA ILE A 120 -6.00 34.31 3.75
C ILE A 120 -6.72 34.00 2.44
N THR A 121 -6.50 32.81 1.88
CA THR A 121 -7.08 32.40 0.60
C THR A 121 -8.59 32.21 0.69
N VAL A 122 -9.07 31.68 1.82
CA VAL A 122 -10.50 31.44 2.08
C VAL A 122 -11.25 32.74 2.39
N SER A 123 -10.61 33.71 3.05
CA SER A 123 -11.25 34.92 3.61
C SER A 123 -12.07 35.77 2.62
N ARG A 124 -11.80 35.68 1.30
CA ARG A 124 -12.49 36.46 0.25
C ARG A 124 -13.10 35.62 -0.86
N GLY A 125 -13.62 34.44 -0.51
CA GLY A 125 -14.43 33.63 -1.42
C GLY A 125 -13.69 33.10 -2.66
N GLY A 126 -12.35 33.06 -2.63
CA GLY A 126 -11.53 32.45 -3.70
C GLY A 126 -10.91 33.41 -4.70
N GLN A 127 -11.06 34.73 -4.55
CA GLN A 127 -10.42 35.71 -5.44
C GLN A 127 -8.87 35.56 -5.53
N LEU A 128 -8.25 35.03 -4.47
CA LEU A 128 -6.80 34.81 -4.39
C LEU A 128 -6.37 33.41 -4.82
N LEU A 129 -7.31 32.51 -5.15
CA LEU A 129 -7.00 31.15 -5.56
C LEU A 129 -6.08 31.09 -6.79
N PRO A 130 -6.28 31.89 -7.86
CA PRO A 130 -5.34 31.90 -9.00
C PRO A 130 -3.95 32.38 -8.59
N VAL A 131 -3.89 33.36 -7.69
CA VAL A 131 -2.64 33.96 -7.18
C VAL A 131 -1.88 32.96 -6.30
N LEU A 132 -2.57 32.07 -5.59
CA LEU A 132 -1.96 31.05 -4.74
C LEU A 132 -1.50 29.82 -5.53
N LEU A 133 -2.32 29.28 -6.44
CA LEU A 133 -2.03 27.98 -7.06
C LEU A 133 -0.73 27.97 -7.89
N ILE A 134 -0.40 29.11 -8.51
CA ILE A 134 0.86 29.29 -9.24
C ILE A 134 2.09 29.08 -8.31
N PRO A 135 2.24 29.82 -7.20
CA PRO A 135 3.36 29.65 -6.28
C PRO A 135 3.23 28.46 -5.32
N LEU A 136 2.05 27.87 -5.14
CA LEU A 136 1.87 26.66 -4.33
C LEU A 136 2.57 25.46 -4.99
N LYS A 137 2.51 25.35 -6.32
CA LYS A 137 3.17 24.28 -7.07
C LYS A 137 4.66 24.13 -6.73
N PRO A 138 5.54 25.15 -6.91
CA PRO A 138 6.96 25.02 -6.57
C PRO A 138 7.21 24.80 -5.08
N LEU A 139 6.30 25.20 -4.19
CA LEU A 139 6.40 24.94 -2.75
C LEU A 139 6.18 23.44 -2.45
N VAL A 140 5.15 22.85 -3.04
CA VAL A 140 4.88 21.40 -2.97
C VAL A 140 6.07 20.61 -3.49
N VAL A 141 6.56 20.96 -4.67
CA VAL A 141 7.72 20.32 -5.32
C VAL A 141 8.97 20.48 -4.44
N SER A 142 9.27 21.69 -3.96
CA SER A 142 10.42 21.89 -3.06
C SER A 142 10.31 21.10 -1.76
N THR A 143 9.11 20.79 -1.28
CA THR A 143 8.92 19.93 -0.10
C THR A 143 9.20 18.48 -0.46
N CYS A 144 8.75 18.03 -1.64
CA CYS A 144 9.00 16.69 -2.15
C CYS A 144 10.50 16.42 -2.43
N SER A 145 11.32 17.42 -2.76
CA SER A 145 12.79 17.21 -2.85
C SER A 145 13.47 17.01 -1.50
N GLN A 146 12.89 17.53 -0.43
CA GLN A 146 13.51 17.55 0.90
C GLN A 146 12.97 16.47 1.85
N ALA A 147 11.86 15.83 1.50
CA ALA A 147 11.23 14.83 2.35
C ALA A 147 12.09 13.55 2.41
N ASP A 148 12.40 13.12 3.64
CA ASP A 148 13.21 11.94 3.93
C ASP A 148 12.43 10.68 3.49
N MET A 149 13.01 9.88 2.59
CA MET A 149 12.39 8.65 2.06
C MET A 149 12.48 7.44 3.01
N THR A 150 13.33 7.52 4.03
CA THR A 150 13.81 6.37 4.81
C THR A 150 12.99 6.06 6.06
N GLY A 151 11.89 6.79 6.33
CA GLY A 151 11.02 6.59 7.50
C GLY A 151 9.55 6.30 7.15
N CYS A 152 8.84 5.61 8.03
CA CYS A 152 7.40 5.34 7.90
C CYS A 152 6.55 6.62 7.89
N SER A 153 6.98 7.67 8.60
CA SER A 153 6.32 8.99 8.60
C SER A 153 6.98 9.94 7.58
N PRO A 154 6.23 10.61 6.70
CA PRO A 154 6.76 11.48 5.64
C PRO A 154 7.44 12.77 6.12
N GLY A 155 7.61 12.97 7.42
CA GLY A 155 8.13 14.20 8.03
C GLY A 155 7.06 15.27 8.13
N ALA A 156 7.09 16.04 9.23
CA ALA A 156 6.02 16.99 9.58
C ALA A 156 5.75 18.04 8.49
N LEU A 157 6.78 18.47 7.74
CA LEU A 157 6.64 19.43 6.65
C LEU A 157 5.82 18.87 5.48
N PHE A 158 6.02 17.60 5.12
CA PHE A 158 5.28 16.96 4.03
C PHE A 158 3.81 16.82 4.40
N GLU A 159 3.53 16.33 5.61
CA GLU A 159 2.15 16.19 6.11
C GLU A 159 1.41 17.53 6.14
N ALA A 160 2.09 18.59 6.58
CA ALA A 160 1.51 19.93 6.60
C ALA A 160 1.23 20.47 5.18
N VAL A 161 2.08 20.15 4.19
CA VAL A 161 1.84 20.51 2.78
C VAL A 161 0.71 19.70 2.18
N VAL A 162 0.63 18.39 2.42
CA VAL A 162 -0.52 17.56 2.00
C VAL A 162 -1.81 18.15 2.53
N LYS A 163 -1.84 18.49 3.84
CA LYS A 163 -3.01 19.09 4.47
C LYS A 163 -3.40 20.41 3.82
N LEU A 164 -2.45 21.34 3.63
CA LEU A 164 -2.72 22.60 2.94
C LEU A 164 -3.25 22.37 1.52
N SER A 165 -2.61 21.48 0.77
CA SER A 165 -3.04 21.15 -0.60
C SER A 165 -4.46 20.61 -0.61
N CYS A 166 -4.84 19.75 0.34
CA CYS A 166 -6.21 19.26 0.47
C CYS A 166 -7.19 20.40 0.77
N GLU A 167 -6.92 21.24 1.77
CA GLU A 167 -7.79 22.38 2.12
C GLU A 167 -8.01 23.33 0.93
N ILE A 168 -6.94 23.65 0.20
CA ILE A 168 -7.00 24.52 -0.97
C ILE A 168 -7.75 23.86 -2.14
N ILE A 169 -7.54 22.56 -2.36
CA ILE A 169 -8.26 21.80 -3.39
C ILE A 169 -9.74 21.73 -3.06
N GLU A 170 -10.13 21.38 -1.83
CA GLU A 170 -11.53 21.30 -1.42
C GLU A 170 -12.24 22.65 -1.55
N PHE A 171 -11.60 23.72 -1.08
CA PHE A 171 -12.13 25.06 -1.19
C PHE A 171 -12.26 25.47 -2.66
N GLY A 172 -11.18 25.31 -3.43
CA GLY A 172 -11.14 25.65 -4.86
C GLY A 172 -12.13 24.85 -5.70
N TRP A 173 -12.44 23.62 -5.31
CA TRP A 173 -13.36 22.74 -6.04
C TRP A 173 -14.74 23.36 -6.24
N THR A 174 -15.20 24.14 -5.24
CA THR A 174 -16.50 24.81 -5.28
C THR A 174 -16.45 26.20 -5.90
N LYS A 175 -15.26 26.79 -6.05
CA LYS A 175 -15.07 28.18 -6.48
C LYS A 175 -14.62 28.28 -7.93
N ASP A 176 -13.58 27.53 -8.29
CA ASP A 176 -13.03 27.48 -9.63
C ASP A 176 -12.40 26.10 -9.87
N ARG A 177 -13.22 25.18 -10.39
CA ARG A 177 -12.82 23.81 -10.68
C ARG A 177 -11.70 23.75 -11.73
N ALA A 178 -11.73 24.60 -12.75
CA ALA A 178 -10.76 24.56 -13.84
C ALA A 178 -9.33 24.85 -13.36
N LEU A 179 -9.18 25.78 -12.41
CA LEU A 179 -7.89 26.07 -11.80
C LEU A 179 -7.38 24.91 -10.93
N VAL A 180 -8.27 24.24 -10.21
CA VAL A 180 -7.91 23.08 -9.38
C VAL A 180 -7.53 21.89 -10.26
N ASP A 181 -8.29 21.60 -11.31
CA ASP A 181 -7.97 20.54 -12.27
C ASP A 181 -6.59 20.80 -12.91
N THR A 182 -6.33 22.05 -13.33
CA THR A 182 -5.03 22.47 -13.88
C THR A 182 -3.90 22.30 -12.86
N PHE A 183 -4.14 22.61 -11.59
CA PHE A 183 -3.15 22.44 -10.53
C PHE A 183 -2.80 20.96 -10.30
N ILE A 184 -3.80 20.08 -10.17
CA ILE A 184 -3.60 18.64 -9.98
C ILE A 184 -2.86 18.04 -11.18
N MET A 185 -3.28 18.36 -12.40
CA MET A 185 -2.63 17.86 -13.62
C MET A 185 -1.18 18.33 -13.73
N ARG A 186 -0.88 19.57 -13.33
CA ARG A 186 0.50 20.08 -13.29
C ARG A 186 1.37 19.43 -12.22
N LEU A 187 0.80 19.06 -11.07
CA LEU A 187 1.54 18.26 -10.09
C LEU A 187 1.82 16.85 -10.63
N ALA A 188 0.83 16.25 -11.28
CA ALA A 188 0.96 14.91 -11.82
C ALA A 188 1.89 14.83 -13.03
N ALA A 189 2.09 15.93 -13.77
CA ALA A 189 3.09 16.02 -14.83
C ALA A 189 4.53 15.74 -14.34
N TYR A 190 4.86 16.06 -13.07
CA TYR A 190 6.18 15.77 -12.50
C TYR A 190 6.47 14.26 -12.34
N VAL A 191 5.44 13.41 -12.39
CA VAL A 191 5.63 11.94 -12.44
C VAL A 191 6.18 11.51 -13.81
N ARG A 192 5.82 12.24 -14.88
CA ARG A 192 6.18 11.92 -16.28
C ARG A 192 7.41 12.66 -16.80
N GLU A 193 7.79 13.78 -16.19
CA GLU A 193 8.89 14.63 -16.66
C GLU A 193 10.21 13.84 -16.64
N ARG A 194 10.65 13.33 -17.81
CA ARG A 194 11.97 12.74 -18.02
C ARG A 194 13.03 13.76 -17.61
N ASN A 195 14.03 13.33 -16.84
CA ASN A 195 15.08 14.25 -16.41
C ASN A 195 16.04 14.38 -17.59
N ASP A 196 15.89 15.42 -18.40
CA ASP A 196 16.92 15.80 -19.38
C ASP A 196 18.15 16.44 -18.70
N TYR A 197 18.37 16.17 -17.40
CA TYR A 197 19.44 16.74 -16.58
C TYR A 197 20.67 15.83 -16.45
N GLU A 198 20.68 14.63 -17.05
CA GLU A 198 21.83 13.70 -16.96
C GLU A 198 22.88 13.83 -18.09
N GLU A 199 22.77 14.82 -18.99
CA GLU A 199 23.80 15.00 -20.03
C GLU A 199 25.05 15.82 -19.59
N GLU A 200 25.17 16.26 -18.34
CA GLU A 200 26.35 17.04 -17.90
C GLU A 200 27.29 16.42 -16.87
N ASP A 201 27.07 15.21 -16.34
CA ASP A 201 28.14 14.57 -15.56
C ASP A 201 28.09 13.04 -15.63
N GLY A 202 28.98 12.49 -16.46
CA GLY A 202 29.14 11.05 -16.71
C GLY A 202 29.67 10.27 -15.51
N LYS A 203 28.86 10.16 -14.45
CA LYS A 203 29.04 9.17 -13.38
C LYS A 203 27.71 8.50 -13.05
N GLY A 204 27.51 7.35 -13.68
CA GLY A 204 26.37 6.49 -13.49
C GLY A 204 26.07 6.15 -12.03
N LYS A 205 24.83 6.43 -11.64
CA LYS A 205 23.99 5.63 -10.75
C LYS A 205 22.55 6.06 -11.02
N ASP A 206 21.80 5.20 -11.73
CA ASP A 206 20.36 5.29 -11.98
C ASP A 206 19.58 5.43 -10.66
N THR A 207 19.56 6.63 -10.10
CA THR A 207 18.83 6.92 -8.87
C THR A 207 17.64 7.76 -9.27
N VAL A 208 16.47 7.13 -9.32
CA VAL A 208 15.21 7.86 -9.49
C VAL A 208 15.20 9.04 -8.52
N PRO A 209 14.96 10.29 -8.98
CA PRO A 209 15.01 11.42 -8.09
C PRO A 209 14.03 11.22 -6.93
N VAL A 210 14.53 11.40 -5.70
CA VAL A 210 13.74 11.39 -4.47
C VAL A 210 12.47 12.23 -4.60
N MET A 211 12.57 13.33 -5.34
CA MET A 211 11.44 14.17 -5.74
C MET A 211 10.26 13.38 -6.33
N ARG A 212 10.50 12.57 -7.37
CA ARG A 212 9.42 11.88 -8.09
C ARG A 212 8.71 10.88 -7.18
N LEU A 213 9.47 10.15 -6.36
CA LEU A 213 8.93 9.20 -5.38
C LEU A 213 8.01 9.90 -4.38
N ASN A 214 8.41 11.08 -3.90
CA ASN A 214 7.61 11.88 -2.97
C ASN A 214 6.39 12.52 -3.65
N VAL A 215 6.45 12.86 -4.94
CA VAL A 215 5.28 13.33 -5.69
C VAL A 215 4.25 12.21 -5.87
N VAL A 216 4.67 10.98 -6.19
CA VAL A 216 3.77 9.82 -6.25
C VAL A 216 3.07 9.62 -4.91
N ARG A 217 3.82 9.67 -3.80
CA ARG A 217 3.26 9.61 -2.44
C ARG A 217 2.26 10.74 -2.19
N LEU A 218 2.61 11.98 -2.55
CA LEU A 218 1.75 13.14 -2.36
C LEU A 218 0.42 12.98 -3.09
N LEU A 219 0.44 12.61 -4.37
CA LEU A 219 -0.76 12.43 -5.18
C LEU A 219 -1.66 11.33 -4.62
N ALA A 220 -1.09 10.24 -4.10
CA ALA A 220 -1.84 9.20 -3.42
C ALA A 220 -2.51 9.70 -2.13
N GLU A 221 -1.78 10.45 -1.30
CA GLU A 221 -2.33 11.07 -0.09
C GLU A 221 -3.44 12.08 -0.42
N LEU A 222 -3.30 12.87 -1.50
CA LEU A 222 -4.37 13.76 -1.98
C LEU A 222 -5.64 12.98 -2.31
N CYS A 223 -5.54 11.87 -3.05
CA CYS A 223 -6.70 11.00 -3.32
C CYS A 223 -7.36 10.52 -2.02
N VAL A 224 -6.55 10.03 -1.08
CA VAL A 224 -7.02 9.46 0.19
C VAL A 224 -7.68 10.50 1.10
N CYS A 225 -7.09 11.68 1.21
CA CYS A 225 -7.61 12.77 2.03
C CYS A 225 -8.87 13.38 1.43
N LEU A 226 -8.90 13.62 0.12
CA LEU A 226 -10.03 14.27 -0.55
C LEU A 226 -11.23 13.35 -0.73
N LYS A 227 -11.02 12.03 -0.88
CA LYS A 227 -12.08 11.02 -1.09
C LYS A 227 -13.09 11.43 -2.17
N ARG A 228 -12.59 11.96 -3.29
CA ARG A 228 -13.39 12.35 -4.46
C ARG A 228 -13.00 11.50 -5.66
N TRP A 229 -13.99 10.86 -6.28
CA TRP A 229 -13.77 9.99 -7.43
C TRP A 229 -13.23 10.77 -8.64
N GLU A 230 -13.59 12.04 -8.78
CA GLU A 230 -13.10 12.90 -9.87
C GLU A 230 -11.60 13.15 -9.79
N VAL A 231 -11.07 13.31 -8.57
CA VAL A 231 -9.62 13.47 -8.33
C VAL A 231 -8.90 12.17 -8.64
N VAL A 232 -9.49 11.04 -8.22
CA VAL A 232 -8.96 9.71 -8.51
C VAL A 232 -8.93 9.44 -10.02
N ASP A 233 -10.00 9.78 -10.74
CA ASP A 233 -10.08 9.60 -12.20
C ASP A 233 -9.07 10.45 -12.97
N MET A 234 -8.59 11.56 -12.40
CA MET A 234 -7.49 12.36 -12.98
C MET A 234 -6.10 11.77 -12.68
N ILE A 235 -5.89 11.19 -11.49
CA ILE A 235 -4.57 10.78 -11.01
C ILE A 235 -4.26 9.31 -11.36
N LEU A 236 -5.22 8.40 -11.18
CA LEU A 236 -5.01 6.96 -11.33
C LEU A 236 -4.50 6.57 -12.73
N PRO A 237 -5.05 7.09 -13.85
CA PRO A 237 -4.57 6.74 -15.19
C PRO A 237 -3.07 7.04 -15.36
N LEU A 238 -2.56 8.08 -14.69
CA LEU A 238 -1.15 8.46 -14.75
C LEU A 238 -0.25 7.45 -14.03
N PHE A 239 -0.72 6.87 -12.92
CA PHE A 239 0.01 5.79 -12.25
C PHE A 239 0.00 4.50 -13.07
N ILE A 240 -1.12 4.19 -13.72
CA ILE A 240 -1.25 3.02 -14.59
C ILE A 240 -0.32 3.15 -15.81
N GLU A 241 -0.40 4.27 -16.55
CA GLU A 241 0.47 4.58 -17.68
C GLU A 241 1.95 4.49 -17.29
N HIS A 242 2.31 5.01 -16.12
CA HIS A 242 3.69 4.99 -15.63
C HIS A 242 4.19 3.57 -15.30
N LEU A 243 3.31 2.67 -14.84
CA LEU A 243 3.61 1.28 -14.52
C LEU A 243 3.62 0.34 -15.73
N GLU A 244 2.86 0.65 -16.79
CA GLU A 244 2.75 -0.16 -18.00
C GLU A 244 3.76 0.29 -19.08
N GLU A 245 3.88 1.60 -19.32
CA GLU A 245 4.65 2.16 -20.44
C GLU A 245 5.79 3.10 -20.01
N GLY A 246 5.83 3.51 -18.74
CA GLY A 246 6.78 4.50 -18.22
C GLY A 246 8.04 3.92 -17.56
N ASP A 247 8.77 4.81 -16.86
CA ASP A 247 10.02 4.50 -16.13
C ASP A 247 9.81 3.46 -14.99
N ALA A 248 8.56 3.23 -14.57
CA ALA A 248 8.20 2.23 -13.57
C ALA A 248 7.75 0.89 -14.16
N SER A 249 7.89 0.69 -15.48
CA SER A 249 7.64 -0.60 -16.15
C SER A 249 8.61 -1.69 -15.68
N ALA A 250 9.89 -1.34 -15.47
CA ALA A 250 10.91 -2.23 -14.91
C ALA A 250 10.89 -2.23 -13.36
N PRO A 251 11.37 -3.31 -12.69
CA PRO A 251 11.53 -3.33 -11.24
C PRO A 251 12.40 -2.17 -10.75
N SER A 252 11.82 -1.27 -9.97
CA SER A 252 12.49 -0.08 -9.43
C SER A 252 11.77 0.41 -8.17
N LEU A 253 12.42 1.25 -7.36
CA LEU A 253 11.78 1.87 -6.21
C LEU A 253 10.54 2.71 -6.60
N LEU A 254 10.57 3.30 -7.80
CA LEU A 254 9.44 4.05 -8.37
C LEU A 254 8.25 3.15 -8.65
N ARG A 255 8.50 1.95 -9.19
CA ARG A 255 7.47 0.91 -9.36
C ARG A 255 6.84 0.51 -8.03
N LEU A 256 7.65 0.25 -7.01
CA LEU A 256 7.15 -0.11 -5.69
C LEU A 256 6.26 0.99 -5.08
N LYS A 257 6.69 2.26 -5.20
CA LYS A 257 5.90 3.40 -4.70
C LYS A 257 4.62 3.65 -5.49
N SER A 258 4.64 3.40 -6.79
CA SER A 258 3.45 3.53 -7.64
C SER A 258 2.42 2.43 -7.35
N LEU A 259 2.87 1.19 -7.09
CA LEU A 259 2.00 0.10 -6.65
C LEU A 259 1.40 0.37 -5.25
N ASP A 260 2.19 0.89 -4.31
CA ASP A 260 1.68 1.35 -3.01
C ASP A 260 0.61 2.43 -3.18
N ALA A 261 0.87 3.44 -4.03
CA ALA A 261 -0.09 4.51 -4.34
C ALA A 261 -1.41 3.97 -4.93
N ILE A 262 -1.33 3.04 -5.88
CA ILE A 262 -2.51 2.39 -6.48
C ILE A 262 -3.30 1.61 -5.43
N SER A 263 -2.63 0.87 -4.55
CA SER A 263 -3.32 0.13 -3.48
C SER A 263 -4.08 1.07 -2.54
N ARG A 264 -3.50 2.20 -2.16
CA ARG A 264 -4.15 3.24 -1.34
C ARG A 264 -5.35 3.86 -2.03
N VAL A 265 -5.27 4.11 -3.35
CA VAL A 265 -6.39 4.61 -4.15
C VAL A 265 -7.50 3.57 -4.23
N ALA A 266 -7.18 2.30 -4.45
CA ALA A 266 -8.15 1.20 -4.51
C ALA A 266 -8.96 1.05 -3.22
N CYS A 267 -8.37 1.38 -2.06
CA CYS A 267 -9.04 1.35 -0.76
C CYS A 267 -10.24 2.32 -0.67
N LEU A 268 -10.31 3.34 -1.53
CA LEU A 268 -11.43 4.28 -1.55
C LEU A 268 -12.73 3.64 -2.05
N GLY A 269 -12.65 2.51 -2.76
CA GLY A 269 -13.82 1.75 -3.19
C GLY A 269 -14.67 2.44 -4.26
N PHE A 270 -14.11 3.35 -5.06
CA PHE A 270 -14.83 3.83 -6.25
C PHE A 270 -14.77 2.76 -7.34
N GLU A 271 -15.93 2.23 -7.75
CA GLU A 271 -16.05 0.98 -8.51
C GLU A 271 -15.10 0.88 -9.72
N LYS A 272 -15.00 1.94 -10.54
CA LYS A 272 -14.11 1.99 -11.72
C LYS A 272 -12.63 1.92 -11.32
N SER A 273 -12.19 2.87 -10.50
CA SER A 273 -10.79 2.97 -10.06
C SER A 273 -10.31 1.73 -9.29
N TYR A 274 -11.18 1.16 -8.44
CA TYR A 274 -10.94 -0.07 -7.72
C TYR A 274 -10.72 -1.23 -8.68
N ARG A 275 -11.60 -1.41 -9.69
CA ARG A 275 -11.47 -2.51 -10.65
C ARG A 275 -10.19 -2.41 -11.47
N GLU A 276 -9.88 -1.23 -12.00
CA GLU A 276 -8.65 -0.98 -12.77
C GLU A 276 -7.40 -1.28 -11.93
N SER A 277 -7.38 -0.80 -10.68
CA SER A 277 -6.28 -1.03 -9.73
C SER A 277 -6.08 -2.51 -9.41
N ILE A 278 -7.17 -3.24 -9.10
CA ILE A 278 -7.08 -4.67 -8.77
C ILE A 278 -6.67 -5.50 -9.97
N VAL A 279 -7.17 -5.20 -11.17
CA VAL A 279 -6.75 -5.89 -12.40
C VAL A 279 -5.26 -5.69 -12.66
N LEU A 280 -4.76 -4.45 -12.54
CA LEU A 280 -3.34 -4.15 -12.72
C LEU A 280 -2.48 -4.89 -11.70
N MET A 281 -2.81 -4.80 -10.40
CA MET A 281 -2.06 -5.47 -9.34
C MET A 281 -2.05 -7.00 -9.51
N THR A 282 -3.19 -7.57 -9.89
CA THR A 282 -3.33 -9.02 -10.17
C THR A 282 -2.45 -9.45 -11.32
N ARG A 283 -2.48 -8.73 -12.45
CA ARG A 283 -1.62 -8.99 -13.61
C ARG A 283 -0.15 -8.88 -13.22
N SER A 284 0.23 -7.79 -12.54
CA SER A 284 1.61 -7.58 -12.08
C SER A 284 2.09 -8.72 -11.20
N TYR A 285 1.26 -9.20 -10.27
CA TYR A 285 1.60 -10.32 -9.40
C TYR A 285 1.83 -11.61 -10.20
N LEU A 286 0.90 -11.95 -11.10
CA LEU A 286 0.99 -13.15 -11.93
C LEU A 286 2.20 -13.13 -12.88
N ASP A 287 2.54 -11.96 -13.43
CA ASP A 287 3.73 -11.82 -14.28
C ASP A 287 5.02 -12.09 -13.49
N LYS A 288 5.10 -11.63 -12.23
CA LYS A 288 6.23 -11.98 -11.35
C LYS A 288 6.24 -13.46 -11.01
N VAL A 289 5.09 -14.05 -10.70
CA VAL A 289 4.98 -15.48 -10.45
C VAL A 289 5.47 -16.28 -11.66
N LYS A 290 5.11 -15.89 -12.88
CA LYS A 290 5.57 -16.51 -14.13
C LYS A 290 7.05 -16.30 -14.43
N ALA A 291 7.63 -15.16 -14.03
CA ALA A 291 9.07 -14.91 -14.20
C ALA A 291 9.96 -15.74 -13.26
N VAL A 292 9.48 -16.11 -12.07
CA VAL A 292 10.22 -16.90 -11.07
C VAL A 292 10.42 -18.34 -11.56
N GLY A 293 11.52 -18.62 -12.25
CA GLY A 293 11.84 -19.94 -12.83
C GLY A 293 12.39 -19.88 -14.25
N ALA A 294 12.14 -18.80 -15.01
CA ALA A 294 12.82 -18.56 -16.29
C ALA A 294 14.25 -18.02 -16.09
N ALA A 295 14.52 -17.45 -14.91
CA ALA A 295 15.83 -16.94 -14.51
C ALA A 295 16.66 -18.05 -13.85
N GLU A 296 16.99 -19.12 -14.58
CA GLU A 296 17.81 -20.22 -14.05
C GLU A 296 19.26 -19.81 -13.73
N ASN A 297 19.74 -18.64 -14.17
CA ASN A 297 21.13 -18.22 -13.98
C ASN A 297 21.36 -16.77 -13.47
N ASN A 298 20.32 -15.97 -13.20
CA ASN A 298 20.48 -14.59 -12.75
C ASN A 298 19.70 -14.33 -11.45
N THR A 299 20.37 -13.76 -10.44
CA THR A 299 19.71 -13.23 -9.24
C THR A 299 18.68 -12.17 -9.65
N LEU A 300 17.40 -12.39 -9.33
CA LEU A 300 16.34 -11.40 -9.52
C LEU A 300 16.71 -10.09 -8.82
N PRO A 301 16.40 -8.91 -9.42
CA PRO A 301 16.59 -7.62 -8.75
C PRO A 301 15.91 -7.60 -7.37
N SER A 302 16.52 -6.94 -6.39
CA SER A 302 15.99 -6.84 -5.03
C SER A 302 14.57 -6.25 -5.02
N GLU A 303 14.32 -5.28 -5.88
CA GLU A 303 13.04 -4.61 -6.08
C GLU A 303 11.99 -5.54 -6.67
N ALA A 304 12.36 -6.45 -7.59
CA ALA A 304 11.44 -7.44 -8.15
C ALA A 304 11.00 -8.46 -7.09
N THR A 305 11.92 -8.82 -6.19
CA THR A 305 11.61 -9.68 -5.04
C THR A 305 10.68 -8.96 -4.07
N ALA A 306 11.03 -7.73 -3.67
CA ALA A 306 10.23 -6.90 -2.77
C ALA A 306 8.83 -6.60 -3.34
N GLU A 307 8.71 -6.39 -4.65
CA GLU A 307 7.42 -6.22 -5.33
C GLU A 307 6.48 -7.40 -5.07
N ARG A 308 7.01 -8.62 -5.20
CA ARG A 308 6.26 -9.87 -5.06
C ARG A 308 6.01 -10.25 -3.60
N THR A 309 6.99 -10.12 -2.73
CA THR A 309 6.90 -10.64 -1.35
C THR A 309 6.34 -9.63 -0.36
N GLU A 310 6.46 -8.34 -0.65
CA GLU A 310 6.10 -7.27 0.30
C GLU A 310 5.06 -6.30 -0.29
N THR A 311 5.39 -5.59 -1.37
CA THR A 311 4.57 -4.46 -1.86
C THR A 311 3.19 -4.87 -2.37
N LEU A 312 3.10 -5.85 -3.28
CA LEU A 312 1.81 -6.32 -3.81
C LEU A 312 0.98 -7.03 -2.72
N PRO A 313 1.53 -7.97 -1.93
CA PRO A 313 0.82 -8.56 -0.79
C PRO A 313 0.31 -7.54 0.22
N ALA A 314 1.13 -6.57 0.62
CA ALA A 314 0.73 -5.50 1.52
C ALA A 314 -0.39 -4.64 0.89
N GLY A 315 -0.29 -4.35 -0.41
CA GLY A 315 -1.34 -3.63 -1.14
C GLY A 315 -2.66 -4.39 -1.17
N PHE A 316 -2.65 -5.70 -1.43
CA PHE A 316 -3.86 -6.52 -1.38
C PHE A 316 -4.50 -6.55 0.02
N LEU A 317 -3.67 -6.70 1.06
CA LEU A 317 -4.15 -6.65 2.44
C LEU A 317 -4.71 -5.27 2.82
N LEU A 318 -4.08 -4.19 2.36
CA LEU A 318 -4.55 -2.83 2.58
C LEU A 318 -5.94 -2.62 1.97
N VAL A 319 -6.18 -3.11 0.75
CA VAL A 319 -7.50 -3.06 0.13
C VAL A 319 -8.50 -3.93 0.90
N ALA A 320 -8.14 -5.17 1.26
CA ALA A 320 -9.02 -6.09 1.99
C ALA A 320 -9.54 -5.48 3.31
N SER A 321 -8.66 -4.81 4.05
CA SER A 321 -8.95 -4.21 5.35
C SER A 321 -9.75 -2.91 5.28
N ASN A 322 -9.67 -2.15 4.18
CA ASN A 322 -10.31 -0.84 4.07
C ASN A 322 -11.59 -0.81 3.22
N LEU A 323 -11.88 -1.87 2.45
CA LEU A 323 -13.15 -1.96 1.73
C LEU A 323 -14.33 -2.12 2.69
N THR A 324 -15.25 -1.16 2.65
CA THR A 324 -16.45 -1.11 3.52
C THR A 324 -17.73 -1.58 2.82
N SER A 325 -17.81 -1.45 1.49
CA SER A 325 -18.99 -1.85 0.72
C SER A 325 -19.09 -3.37 0.61
N THR A 326 -20.20 -3.95 1.07
CA THR A 326 -20.46 -5.41 1.01
C THR A 326 -20.37 -5.96 -0.42
N LYS A 327 -20.88 -5.21 -1.40
CA LYS A 327 -20.80 -5.57 -2.83
C LYS A 327 -19.34 -5.65 -3.31
N LEU A 328 -18.53 -4.64 -2.98
CA LEU A 328 -17.12 -4.62 -3.37
C LEU A 328 -16.30 -5.65 -2.61
N ARG A 329 -16.60 -5.89 -1.32
CA ARG A 329 -15.97 -6.96 -0.54
C ARG A 329 -16.23 -8.33 -1.16
N SER A 330 -17.46 -8.59 -1.61
CA SER A 330 -17.82 -9.83 -2.30
C SER A 330 -17.10 -10.00 -3.64
N ASP A 331 -17.05 -8.95 -4.47
CA ASP A 331 -16.29 -8.95 -5.73
C ASP A 331 -14.79 -9.16 -5.48
N TYR A 332 -14.23 -8.47 -4.48
CA TYR A 332 -12.81 -8.57 -4.14
C TYR A 332 -12.44 -9.96 -3.61
N ARG A 333 -13.29 -10.55 -2.76
CA ARG A 333 -13.15 -11.94 -2.28
C ARG A 333 -13.06 -12.91 -3.45
N HIS A 334 -13.98 -12.81 -4.41
CA HIS A 334 -13.99 -13.67 -5.58
C HIS A 334 -12.70 -13.52 -6.40
N ARG A 335 -12.27 -12.28 -6.67
CA ARG A 335 -11.03 -12.00 -7.40
C ARG A 335 -9.79 -12.52 -6.69
N LEU A 336 -9.71 -12.35 -5.38
CA LEU A 336 -8.54 -12.75 -4.61
C LEU A 336 -8.44 -14.28 -4.49
N LEU A 337 -9.56 -14.98 -4.32
CA LEU A 337 -9.59 -16.44 -4.35
C LEU A 337 -9.28 -17.00 -5.75
N SER A 338 -9.75 -16.33 -6.81
CA SER A 338 -9.37 -16.65 -8.19
C SER A 338 -7.87 -16.46 -8.41
N LEU A 339 -7.29 -15.37 -7.91
CA LEU A 339 -5.85 -15.12 -7.97
C LEU A 339 -5.06 -16.23 -7.27
N CYS A 340 -5.49 -16.69 -6.08
CA CYS A 340 -4.84 -17.82 -5.42
C CYS A 340 -4.89 -19.09 -6.26
N SER A 341 -5.99 -19.34 -6.98
CA SER A 341 -6.10 -20.49 -7.91
C SER A 341 -5.10 -20.36 -9.07
N ASP A 342 -5.01 -19.18 -9.69
CA ASP A 342 -4.08 -18.92 -10.81
C ASP A 342 -2.61 -19.02 -10.36
N VAL A 343 -2.29 -18.53 -9.16
CA VAL A 343 -0.95 -18.61 -8.56
C VAL A 343 -0.60 -20.06 -8.23
N GLY A 344 -1.53 -20.82 -7.65
CA GLY A 344 -1.35 -22.24 -7.37
C GLY A 344 -1.03 -23.03 -8.64
N LEU A 345 -1.82 -22.84 -9.69
CA LEU A 345 -1.61 -23.46 -11.00
C LEU A 345 -0.25 -23.08 -11.62
N ALA A 346 0.11 -21.80 -11.57
CA ALA A 346 1.40 -21.34 -12.10
C ALA A 346 2.59 -21.89 -11.29
N ALA A 347 2.44 -22.07 -9.98
CA ALA A 347 3.47 -22.67 -9.13
C ALA A 347 3.65 -24.17 -9.39
N GLU A 348 2.56 -24.91 -9.61
CA GLU A 348 2.62 -26.36 -9.95
C GLU A 348 3.37 -26.64 -11.24
N SER A 349 3.20 -25.78 -12.25
CA SER A 349 3.88 -25.92 -13.55
C SER A 349 5.41 -25.83 -13.47
N LYS A 350 5.98 -25.46 -12.33
CA LYS A 350 7.41 -25.21 -12.13
C LYS A 350 8.00 -26.23 -11.18
N SER A 351 8.84 -27.12 -11.71
CA SER A 351 9.56 -28.10 -10.90
C SER A 351 10.64 -27.42 -10.04
N GLY A 352 10.49 -27.43 -8.71
CA GLY A 352 11.64 -27.35 -7.79
C GLY A 352 11.74 -26.22 -6.75
N ARG A 353 10.84 -25.22 -6.66
CA ARG A 353 10.81 -24.24 -5.55
C ARG A 353 9.39 -23.84 -5.11
N SER A 354 9.28 -23.43 -3.84
CA SER A 354 8.07 -23.54 -3.01
C SER A 354 6.87 -22.71 -3.50
N GLY A 355 5.77 -23.40 -3.82
CA GLY A 355 4.47 -22.74 -4.01
C GLY A 355 4.02 -21.99 -2.75
N ALA A 356 4.59 -22.33 -1.59
CA ALA A 356 4.39 -21.62 -0.33
C ALA A 356 4.89 -20.16 -0.39
N ASP A 357 6.06 -19.90 -0.99
CA ASP A 357 6.61 -18.53 -1.12
C ASP A 357 5.83 -17.67 -2.12
N LEU A 358 5.06 -18.30 -3.00
CA LEU A 358 4.23 -17.65 -4.00
C LEU A 358 2.80 -17.42 -3.50
N MET A 359 2.20 -18.37 -2.79
CA MET A 359 0.82 -18.22 -2.32
C MET A 359 0.73 -17.67 -0.88
N GLY A 360 1.69 -18.01 -0.03
CA GLY A 360 1.74 -17.62 1.39
C GLY A 360 1.55 -16.12 1.63
N PRO A 361 2.26 -15.22 0.92
CA PRO A 361 2.09 -13.77 1.08
C PRO A 361 0.67 -13.26 0.83
N LEU A 362 -0.16 -13.94 0.03
CA LEU A 362 -1.54 -13.53 -0.26
C LEU A 362 -2.53 -13.90 0.86
N LEU A 363 -2.20 -14.90 1.67
CA LEU A 363 -3.11 -15.46 2.67
C LEU A 363 -3.64 -14.43 3.69
N PRO A 364 -2.84 -13.47 4.21
CA PRO A 364 -3.38 -12.44 5.11
C PRO A 364 -4.50 -11.62 4.48
N ALA A 365 -4.39 -11.27 3.19
CA ALA A 365 -5.43 -10.52 2.48
C ALA A 365 -6.69 -11.38 2.28
N VAL A 366 -6.53 -12.68 1.99
CA VAL A 366 -7.64 -13.64 1.89
C VAL A 366 -8.35 -13.80 3.22
N ALA A 367 -7.61 -13.95 4.32
CA ALA A 367 -8.15 -14.04 5.66
C ALA A 367 -8.98 -12.80 6.02
N GLU A 368 -8.48 -11.61 5.69
CA GLU A 368 -9.15 -10.34 5.98
C GLU A 368 -10.45 -10.17 5.19
N ILE A 369 -10.45 -10.47 3.88
CA ILE A 369 -11.64 -10.31 3.04
C ILE A 369 -12.70 -11.40 3.26
N CYS A 370 -12.32 -12.52 3.88
CA CYS A 370 -13.22 -13.59 4.29
C CYS A 370 -13.73 -13.43 5.74
N SER A 371 -13.24 -12.45 6.51
CA SER A 371 -13.58 -12.29 7.93
C SER A 371 -15.06 -11.98 8.20
N ASP A 372 -15.74 -11.36 7.25
CA ASP A 372 -17.16 -11.00 7.30
C ASP A 372 -18.06 -12.01 6.57
N PHE A 373 -17.49 -13.11 6.07
CA PHE A 373 -18.25 -14.13 5.34
C PHE A 373 -18.93 -15.09 6.32
N ASP A 374 -20.24 -15.30 6.15
CA ASP A 374 -20.99 -16.28 6.93
C ASP A 374 -20.86 -17.68 6.31
N PRO A 375 -20.12 -18.61 6.95
CA PRO A 375 -19.91 -19.95 6.42
C PRO A 375 -21.19 -20.81 6.42
N VAL A 376 -22.22 -20.44 7.18
CA VAL A 376 -23.47 -21.20 7.32
C VAL A 376 -24.52 -20.75 6.29
N SER A 377 -24.29 -19.63 5.62
CA SER A 377 -25.18 -19.11 4.58
C SER A 377 -25.13 -19.96 3.30
N SER A 378 -26.21 -19.94 2.51
CA SER A 378 -26.24 -20.63 1.21
C SER A 378 -25.25 -19.98 0.24
N VAL A 379 -24.12 -20.65 0.00
CA VAL A 379 -23.03 -20.15 -0.84
C VAL A 379 -23.24 -20.51 -2.31
N GLU A 380 -22.93 -19.57 -3.21
CA GLU A 380 -22.95 -19.82 -4.66
C GLU A 380 -21.93 -20.92 -5.05
N PRO A 381 -22.28 -21.86 -5.95
CA PRO A 381 -21.37 -22.94 -6.36
C PRO A 381 -20.01 -22.48 -6.90
N SER A 382 -19.98 -21.35 -7.61
CA SER A 382 -18.75 -20.76 -8.16
C SER A 382 -17.77 -20.33 -7.05
N LEU A 383 -18.29 -19.75 -5.97
CA LEU A 383 -17.50 -19.34 -4.82
C LEU A 383 -17.03 -20.55 -3.99
N LEU A 384 -17.88 -21.57 -3.86
CA LEU A 384 -17.48 -22.85 -3.24
C LEU A 384 -16.32 -23.52 -3.98
N LYS A 385 -16.32 -23.49 -5.32
CA LYS A 385 -15.20 -24.00 -6.14
C LYS A 385 -13.89 -23.28 -5.79
N LEU A 386 -13.93 -21.96 -5.66
CA LEU A 386 -12.75 -21.17 -5.31
C LEU A 386 -12.20 -21.46 -3.91
N PHE A 387 -13.07 -21.65 -2.90
CA PHE A 387 -12.63 -22.09 -1.57
C PHE A 387 -11.99 -23.48 -1.60
N ARG A 388 -12.54 -24.42 -2.38
CA ARG A 388 -11.94 -25.75 -2.55
C ARG A 388 -10.54 -25.65 -3.17
N ASN A 389 -10.38 -24.87 -4.24
CA ASN A 389 -9.08 -24.64 -4.87
C ASN A 389 -8.07 -24.07 -3.88
N LEU A 390 -8.47 -23.06 -3.09
CA LEU A 390 -7.63 -22.47 -2.07
C LEU A 390 -7.14 -23.53 -1.07
N TRP A 391 -8.06 -24.33 -0.51
CA TRP A 391 -7.72 -25.37 0.46
C TRP A 391 -6.81 -26.45 -0.13
N PHE A 392 -7.06 -26.85 -1.38
CA PHE A 392 -6.18 -27.77 -2.10
C PHE A 392 -4.74 -27.23 -2.14
N TYR A 393 -4.53 -25.99 -2.55
CA TYR A 393 -3.20 -25.39 -2.62
C TYR A 393 -2.58 -25.12 -1.24
N ILE A 394 -3.38 -24.81 -0.22
CA ILE A 394 -2.90 -24.64 1.17
C ILE A 394 -2.26 -25.94 1.66
N VAL A 395 -2.93 -27.08 1.43
CA VAL A 395 -2.43 -28.39 1.84
C VAL A 395 -1.25 -28.81 0.96
N LEU A 396 -1.36 -28.64 -0.36
CA LEU A 396 -0.30 -29.03 -1.31
C LEU A 396 1.03 -28.33 -1.01
N PHE A 397 0.98 -27.04 -0.64
CA PHE A 397 2.17 -26.25 -0.35
C PHE A 397 2.57 -26.26 1.13
N GLY A 398 1.84 -26.96 2.01
CA GLY A 398 2.17 -27.03 3.43
C GLY A 398 2.11 -25.69 4.17
N LEU A 399 1.11 -24.86 3.83
CA LEU A 399 0.97 -23.49 4.38
C LEU A 399 0.38 -23.44 5.79
N ALA A 400 -0.01 -24.58 6.35
CA ALA A 400 -0.47 -24.74 7.72
C ALA A 400 0.04 -26.05 8.34
N PRO A 401 0.00 -26.20 9.67
CA PRO A 401 0.47 -27.40 10.34
C PRO A 401 -0.25 -28.67 9.83
N PRO A 402 0.46 -29.80 9.71
CA PRO A 402 -0.16 -31.07 9.32
C PRO A 402 -1.11 -31.57 10.41
N ILE A 403 -2.09 -32.40 10.03
CA ILE A 403 -2.94 -33.10 11.00
C ILE A 403 -2.05 -34.04 11.83
N GLN A 404 -1.86 -33.72 13.11
CA GLN A 404 -1.16 -34.63 14.02
C GLN A 404 -2.02 -35.87 14.25
N ASN A 405 -1.55 -37.04 13.80
CA ASN A 405 -2.11 -38.30 14.28
C ASN A 405 -1.62 -38.53 15.71
N ASN A 406 -2.56 -38.71 16.65
CA ASN A 406 -2.33 -39.27 17.98
C ASN A 406 -1.94 -40.76 17.95
N GLN A 407 -1.11 -41.16 16.99
CA GLN A 407 -0.41 -42.44 17.02
C GLN A 407 1.08 -42.14 17.13
N ALA A 408 1.56 -42.14 18.37
CA ALA A 408 2.97 -42.40 18.65
C ALA A 408 3.32 -43.76 18.03
N SER A 409 3.79 -43.76 16.79
CA SER A 409 4.47 -44.90 16.20
C SER A 409 5.89 -44.93 16.77
N THR A 410 6.01 -45.48 17.98
CA THR A 410 7.28 -45.99 18.49
C THR A 410 7.70 -47.16 17.62
N LYS A 411 8.57 -46.91 16.63
CA LYS A 411 9.57 -47.87 16.14
C LYS A 411 10.68 -47.13 15.39
N PRO A 412 11.91 -47.04 15.92
CA PRO A 412 13.05 -46.55 15.16
C PRO A 412 13.49 -47.68 14.22
N VAL A 413 13.36 -47.48 12.91
CA VAL A 413 14.03 -48.34 11.93
C VAL A 413 15.26 -47.60 11.45
N SER A 414 16.39 -48.01 11.98
CA SER A 414 17.73 -47.67 11.53
C SER A 414 18.10 -48.48 10.29
N THR A 415 18.48 -47.80 9.20
CA THR A 415 19.41 -48.37 8.19
C THR A 415 20.22 -47.23 7.53
N PRO A 416 21.54 -47.39 7.32
CA PRO A 416 22.42 -46.32 6.86
C PRO A 416 22.64 -46.29 5.33
N LEU A 417 22.79 -45.06 4.83
CA LEU A 417 23.60 -44.54 3.71
C LEU A 417 23.68 -45.30 2.36
N ASN A 418 23.36 -44.59 1.26
CA ASN A 418 24.30 -44.35 0.15
C ASN A 418 23.83 -43.26 -0.84
N THR A 419 24.67 -42.23 -0.95
CA THR A 419 25.02 -41.34 -2.09
C THR A 419 24.02 -41.02 -3.22
N GLY A 420 23.81 -39.72 -3.43
CA GLY A 420 23.65 -39.12 -4.76
C GLY A 420 22.28 -38.50 -5.05
N GLU A 421 22.20 -37.19 -4.85
CA GLU A 421 21.25 -36.26 -5.51
C GLU A 421 19.75 -36.34 -5.13
N SER A 422 19.17 -35.15 -4.93
CA SER A 422 17.74 -34.85 -4.65
C SER A 422 17.24 -35.09 -3.23
N CYS A 423 17.68 -34.25 -2.29
CA CYS A 423 17.12 -34.17 -0.92
C CYS A 423 16.34 -32.86 -0.64
N VAL A 424 15.93 -32.13 -1.69
CA VAL A 424 15.21 -30.84 -1.53
C VAL A 424 13.68 -31.01 -1.57
N ALA A 425 13.17 -32.13 -2.09
CA ALA A 425 11.74 -32.33 -2.31
C ALA A 425 10.93 -32.78 -1.06
N LEU A 426 11.57 -33.07 0.07
CA LEU A 426 10.91 -33.61 1.27
C LEU A 426 11.00 -32.72 2.52
N GLN A 427 11.58 -31.52 2.42
CA GLN A 427 11.66 -30.60 3.56
C GLN A 427 10.32 -29.96 3.95
N ALA A 428 9.24 -30.21 3.19
CA ALA A 428 7.92 -29.62 3.47
C ALA A 428 7.04 -30.41 4.44
N VAL A 429 7.35 -31.67 4.80
CA VAL A 429 6.41 -32.48 5.63
C VAL A 429 7.02 -33.29 6.76
N ALA A 430 8.32 -33.18 7.05
CA ALA A 430 8.92 -33.97 8.13
C ALA A 430 10.07 -33.28 8.91
N GLY A 431 10.00 -31.97 9.13
CA GLY A 431 11.01 -31.26 9.94
C GLY A 431 10.42 -30.13 10.80
N PRO A 432 11.01 -29.83 11.97
CA PRO A 432 10.54 -28.81 12.91
C PRO A 432 10.92 -27.37 12.48
N TYR A 433 10.94 -27.08 11.18
CA TYR A 433 11.33 -25.77 10.64
C TYR A 433 10.12 -24.91 10.29
N MET A 434 9.79 -24.03 11.23
CA MET A 434 9.20 -22.68 11.10
C MET A 434 8.32 -22.38 9.88
N TRP A 435 7.03 -22.68 9.97
CA TRP A 435 6.02 -21.99 9.16
C TRP A 435 6.09 -20.48 9.46
N ASN A 436 5.88 -19.64 8.44
CA ASN A 436 5.67 -18.21 8.70
C ASN A 436 4.43 -18.05 9.60
N SER A 437 4.61 -17.49 10.80
CA SER A 437 3.55 -17.37 11.79
C SER A 437 2.36 -16.56 11.28
N GLN A 438 2.59 -15.56 10.43
CA GLN A 438 1.53 -14.76 9.83
C GLN A 438 0.69 -15.58 8.85
N TRP A 439 1.31 -16.46 8.06
CA TRP A 439 0.60 -17.32 7.12
C TRP A 439 -0.24 -18.36 7.87
N SER A 440 0.31 -18.99 8.91
CA SER A 440 -0.42 -19.94 9.75
C SER A 440 -1.65 -19.29 10.41
N VAL A 441 -1.48 -18.10 11.02
CA VAL A 441 -2.61 -17.34 11.61
C VAL A 441 -3.64 -16.96 10.54
N ALA A 442 -3.21 -16.61 9.34
CA ALA A 442 -4.13 -16.33 8.23
C ALA A 442 -4.93 -17.59 7.83
N VAL A 443 -4.29 -18.76 7.71
CA VAL A 443 -5.00 -20.02 7.43
C VAL A 443 -6.01 -20.36 8.52
N GLN A 444 -5.67 -20.16 9.79
CA GLN A 444 -6.62 -20.36 10.90
C GLN A 444 -7.85 -19.47 10.79
N ARG A 445 -7.67 -18.19 10.42
CA ARG A 445 -8.79 -17.27 10.17
C ARG A 445 -9.61 -17.67 8.94
N ILE A 446 -8.96 -18.10 7.87
CA ILE A 446 -9.64 -18.61 6.68
C ILE A 446 -10.48 -19.85 7.03
N ALA A 447 -9.99 -20.73 7.89
CA ALA A 447 -10.75 -21.89 8.37
C ALA A 447 -12.05 -21.49 9.08
N GLN A 448 -12.04 -20.41 9.86
CA GLN A 448 -13.23 -19.91 10.55
C GLN A 448 -14.30 -19.39 9.58
N GLY A 449 -13.87 -18.75 8.49
CA GLY A 449 -14.76 -18.20 7.46
C GLY A 449 -15.01 -19.13 6.27
N SER A 450 -14.55 -20.38 6.30
CA SER A 450 -14.71 -21.31 5.17
C SER A 450 -16.08 -22.00 5.24
N PRO A 451 -16.90 -21.94 4.18
CA PRO A 451 -18.16 -22.67 4.15
C PRO A 451 -17.94 -24.18 4.10
N PRO A 452 -18.95 -24.99 4.48
CA PRO A 452 -18.93 -26.44 4.26
C PRO A 452 -18.62 -26.73 2.80
N LEU A 453 -17.49 -27.38 2.55
CA LEU A 453 -17.05 -27.64 1.20
C LEU A 453 -17.90 -28.75 0.54
N VAL A 454 -18.88 -29.34 1.24
CA VAL A 454 -19.68 -30.52 0.85
C VAL A 454 -20.94 -30.10 0.11
N VAL A 455 -21.10 -30.53 -1.14
CA VAL A 455 -22.35 -30.35 -1.93
C VAL A 455 -22.62 -31.63 -2.73
N SER A 456 -23.90 -31.98 -2.88
CA SER A 456 -24.40 -33.21 -3.52
C SER A 456 -23.85 -33.46 -4.94
N SER A 457 -23.19 -34.62 -5.06
CA SER A 457 -22.54 -35.37 -6.14
C SER A 457 -22.81 -35.19 -7.66
N VAL A 458 -23.77 -34.40 -8.16
CA VAL A 458 -24.14 -34.47 -9.60
C VAL A 458 -23.55 -33.35 -10.47
N LYS A 459 -23.36 -32.15 -9.94
CA LYS A 459 -22.64 -31.05 -10.64
C LYS A 459 -21.11 -31.19 -10.61
N TRP A 460 -20.65 -32.32 -10.07
CA TRP A 460 -19.28 -32.57 -9.63
C TRP A 460 -18.38 -33.15 -10.75
N LEU A 461 -18.96 -33.82 -11.75
CA LEU A 461 -18.24 -34.56 -12.79
C LEU A 461 -17.58 -33.69 -13.88
N GLU A 462 -18.11 -32.49 -14.17
CA GLU A 462 -17.58 -31.64 -15.25
C GLU A 462 -16.31 -30.88 -14.82
N ASP A 463 -16.22 -30.50 -13.54
CA ASP A 463 -15.07 -29.77 -12.97
C ASP A 463 -13.86 -30.67 -12.67
N GLU A 464 -14.06 -31.99 -12.57
CA GLU A 464 -12.96 -32.95 -12.35
C GLU A 464 -12.04 -33.10 -13.56
N LEU A 465 -12.48 -32.79 -14.78
CA LEU A 465 -11.65 -32.91 -15.99
C LEU A 465 -10.45 -31.96 -15.99
N GLU A 466 -10.59 -30.76 -15.41
CA GLU A 466 -9.50 -29.78 -15.33
C GLU A 466 -8.46 -30.17 -14.26
N LEU A 467 -8.91 -30.69 -13.12
CA LEU A 467 -8.04 -31.10 -12.00
C LEU A 467 -7.42 -32.49 -12.21
N ASN A 468 -8.14 -33.42 -12.84
CA ASN A 468 -7.60 -34.70 -13.30
C ASN A 468 -6.62 -34.53 -14.47
N ALA A 469 -6.78 -33.49 -15.30
CA ALA A 469 -5.79 -33.16 -16.33
C ALA A 469 -4.47 -32.64 -15.76
N LEU A 470 -4.47 -32.12 -14.53
CA LEU A 470 -3.28 -31.59 -13.85
C LEU A 470 -2.43 -32.69 -13.19
N HIS A 471 -3.05 -33.79 -12.73
CA HIS A 471 -2.35 -34.89 -12.06
C HIS A 471 -2.00 -36.08 -12.95
N ASN A 472 -2.65 -36.21 -14.12
CA ASN A 472 -2.37 -37.29 -15.05
C ASN A 472 -1.38 -36.80 -16.13
N PRO A 473 -0.13 -37.27 -16.15
CA PRO A 473 0.84 -36.91 -17.18
C PRO A 473 0.45 -37.38 -18.59
N GLY A 474 -0.60 -38.22 -18.71
CA GLY A 474 -1.19 -38.62 -19.98
C GLY A 474 -2.32 -37.72 -20.52
N SER A 475 -2.71 -36.66 -19.80
CA SER A 475 -3.73 -35.73 -20.28
C SER A 475 -3.16 -34.81 -21.36
N ARG A 476 -3.91 -34.57 -22.45
CA ARG A 476 -3.51 -33.82 -23.67
C ARG A 476 -2.99 -32.37 -23.46
N ARG A 477 -2.85 -31.90 -22.22
CA ARG A 477 -2.32 -30.57 -21.84
C ARG A 477 -1.20 -30.59 -20.78
N GLY A 478 -0.90 -31.73 -20.15
CA GLY A 478 0.08 -31.81 -19.07
C GLY A 478 1.46 -32.20 -19.56
N ASN A 479 2.43 -31.28 -19.48
CA ASN A 479 3.85 -31.56 -19.76
C ASN A 479 4.61 -31.93 -18.46
N GLY A 480 3.95 -32.64 -17.55
CA GLY A 480 4.43 -32.87 -16.18
C GLY A 480 5.37 -34.06 -16.06
N ASP A 481 6.47 -33.87 -15.33
CA ASP A 481 7.38 -34.95 -14.93
C ASP A 481 6.69 -35.84 -13.86
N GLU A 482 6.53 -37.14 -14.13
CA GLU A 482 5.94 -38.12 -13.21
C GLU A 482 6.59 -38.06 -11.82
N LYS A 483 7.89 -37.74 -11.74
CA LYS A 483 8.61 -37.58 -10.48
C LYS A 483 8.09 -36.42 -9.63
N ALA A 484 7.73 -35.30 -10.24
CA ALA A 484 7.17 -34.15 -9.55
C ALA A 484 5.76 -34.45 -9.03
N ALA A 485 4.94 -35.13 -9.85
CA ALA A 485 3.59 -35.56 -9.47
C ALA A 485 3.59 -36.57 -8.31
N VAL A 486 4.55 -37.51 -8.26
CA VAL A 486 4.73 -38.42 -7.12
C VAL A 486 5.15 -37.67 -5.85
N GLY A 487 6.06 -36.68 -5.97
CA GLY A 487 6.47 -35.83 -4.84
C GLY A 487 5.31 -35.03 -4.24
N GLN A 488 4.48 -34.41 -5.08
CA GLN A 488 3.28 -33.66 -4.68
C GLN A 488 2.25 -34.55 -3.96
N ARG A 489 1.94 -35.73 -4.53
CA ARG A 489 1.04 -36.71 -3.89
C ARG A 489 1.56 -37.15 -2.52
N THR A 490 2.86 -37.39 -2.39
CA THR A 490 3.48 -37.77 -1.12
C THR A 490 3.36 -36.65 -0.08
N ALA A 491 3.61 -35.40 -0.48
CA ALA A 491 3.47 -34.25 0.40
C ALA A 491 2.02 -34.05 0.86
N LEU A 492 1.05 -34.18 -0.05
CA LEU A 492 -0.38 -34.09 0.25
C LEU A 492 -0.84 -35.17 1.25
N SER A 493 -0.45 -36.43 1.02
CA SER A 493 -0.73 -37.55 1.93
C SER A 493 -0.24 -37.26 3.34
N ALA A 494 1.00 -36.78 3.45
CA ALA A 494 1.64 -36.52 4.72
C ALA A 494 1.03 -35.29 5.43
N ALA A 495 0.66 -34.22 4.71
CA ALA A 495 -0.05 -33.06 5.27
C ALA A 495 -1.43 -33.42 5.84
N LEU A 496 -2.12 -34.37 5.20
CA LEU A 496 -3.40 -34.92 5.66
C LEU A 496 -3.25 -35.99 6.77
N GLY A 497 -2.05 -36.18 7.33
CA GLY A 497 -1.81 -37.16 8.38
C GLY A 497 -1.93 -38.62 7.90
N GLY A 498 -1.62 -38.89 6.63
CA GLY A 498 -1.68 -40.23 6.05
C GLY A 498 -3.10 -40.76 5.81
N ARG A 499 -4.13 -39.92 5.93
CA ARG A 499 -5.54 -40.29 5.70
C ARG A 499 -5.86 -40.65 4.24
N VAL A 500 -4.98 -40.27 3.31
CA VAL A 500 -5.08 -40.58 1.88
C VAL A 500 -3.80 -41.28 1.44
N GLU A 501 -3.92 -42.48 0.86
CA GLU A 501 -2.80 -43.29 0.40
C GLU A 501 -2.28 -42.79 -0.97
N VAL A 502 -0.96 -42.69 -1.13
CA VAL A 502 -0.31 -42.19 -2.37
C VAL A 502 -0.66 -43.03 -3.59
N ALA A 503 -0.82 -44.35 -3.43
CA ALA A 503 -1.21 -45.27 -4.50
C ALA A 503 -2.68 -45.11 -4.91
N ALA A 504 -3.56 -44.68 -3.99
CA ALA A 504 -4.94 -44.36 -4.33
C ALA A 504 -4.99 -43.09 -5.22
N MET A 505 -4.06 -42.15 -5.02
CA MET A 505 -3.97 -40.93 -5.82
C MET A 505 -3.54 -41.13 -7.28
N SER A 506 -3.12 -42.35 -7.68
CA SER A 506 -2.73 -42.67 -9.06
C SER A 506 -3.83 -43.30 -9.90
N THR A 507 -4.89 -43.83 -9.28
CA THR A 507 -5.87 -44.71 -9.93
C THR A 507 -7.32 -44.26 -9.77
N ILE A 508 -7.60 -43.26 -8.94
CA ILE A 508 -8.97 -42.83 -8.70
C ILE A 508 -9.43 -41.95 -9.87
N SER A 509 -10.08 -42.62 -10.82
CA SER A 509 -11.20 -42.05 -11.53
C SER A 509 -12.25 -41.60 -10.50
N GLY A 510 -12.44 -40.29 -10.43
CA GLY A 510 -13.62 -39.58 -9.94
C GLY A 510 -14.58 -40.21 -8.95
N GLN A 511 -14.12 -40.71 -7.80
CA GLN A 511 -15.06 -40.98 -6.69
C GLN A 511 -14.45 -40.91 -5.28
N CYS A 512 -13.12 -40.93 -5.14
CA CYS A 512 -12.47 -40.97 -3.82
C CYS A 512 -11.33 -39.96 -3.59
N LEU A 513 -10.92 -39.15 -4.58
CA LEU A 513 -9.69 -38.32 -4.45
C LEU A 513 -9.89 -36.92 -3.89
N PHE A 514 -11.11 -36.42 -3.87
CA PHE A 514 -11.44 -35.12 -3.28
C PHE A 514 -12.52 -35.32 -2.24
N SER A 515 -12.30 -36.24 -1.30
CA SER A 515 -13.18 -36.30 -0.13
C SER A 515 -13.09 -34.94 0.52
N VAL A 516 -14.15 -34.19 0.29
CA VAL A 516 -14.43 -32.91 0.88
C VAL A 516 -14.27 -33.00 2.40
N GLU A 517 -14.48 -34.19 2.98
CA GLU A 517 -14.26 -34.49 4.39
C GLU A 517 -12.79 -34.36 4.79
N CYS A 518 -11.81 -34.61 3.92
CA CYS A 518 -10.39 -34.45 4.22
C CYS A 518 -9.98 -32.98 4.31
N PHE A 519 -10.40 -32.13 3.37
CA PHE A 519 -10.15 -30.68 3.45
C PHE A 519 -10.99 -30.03 4.55
N THR A 520 -12.22 -30.49 4.76
CA THR A 520 -13.05 -30.05 5.89
C THR A 520 -12.41 -30.49 7.22
N ALA A 521 -11.85 -31.70 7.31
CA ALA A 521 -11.14 -32.17 8.50
C ALA A 521 -9.81 -31.42 8.72
N TYR A 522 -9.11 -31.05 7.65
CA TYR A 522 -7.89 -30.25 7.72
C TYR A 522 -8.19 -28.80 8.14
N ALA A 523 -9.23 -28.19 7.56
CA ALA A 523 -9.72 -26.90 8.01
C ALA A 523 -10.16 -26.96 9.48
N ALA A 524 -10.89 -28.00 9.88
CA ALA A 524 -11.29 -28.23 11.27
C ALA A 524 -10.09 -28.46 12.20
N SER A 525 -9.04 -29.17 11.78
CA SER A 525 -7.83 -29.31 12.61
C SER A 525 -7.08 -28.00 12.80
N CYS A 526 -7.11 -27.10 11.80
CA CYS A 526 -6.56 -25.76 11.94
C CYS A 526 -7.31 -24.89 12.97
N LEU A 527 -8.54 -25.26 13.35
CA LEU A 527 -9.33 -24.55 14.37
C LEU A 527 -9.01 -24.99 15.81
N ILE A 528 -8.26 -26.09 16.00
CA ILE A 528 -7.93 -26.63 17.32
C ILE A 528 -6.58 -26.04 17.76
N PRO A 529 -6.51 -25.26 18.86
CA PRO A 529 -5.23 -24.85 19.42
C PRO A 529 -4.47 -26.08 19.93
N GLU A 530 -3.14 -26.11 19.76
CA GLU A 530 -2.19 -27.22 20.04
C GLU A 530 -2.26 -27.85 21.46
N ASN A 531 -3.19 -27.43 22.32
CA ASN A 531 -3.31 -27.86 23.73
C ASN A 531 -4.66 -28.48 24.12
N VAL A 532 -5.52 -28.90 23.18
CA VAL A 532 -6.77 -29.59 23.55
C VAL A 532 -6.82 -31.00 22.96
N ASN A 533 -6.44 -31.98 23.78
CA ASN A 533 -6.72 -33.39 23.58
C ASN A 533 -8.25 -33.63 23.65
N CYS A 534 -8.94 -33.59 22.51
CA CYS A 534 -10.33 -34.02 22.41
C CYS A 534 -10.48 -35.13 21.35
N PRO A 535 -11.21 -36.23 21.64
CA PRO A 535 -11.38 -37.34 20.73
C PRO A 535 -12.28 -36.98 19.52
N PRO A 536 -12.06 -37.63 18.35
CA PRO A 536 -12.61 -37.23 17.05
C PRO A 536 -14.13 -37.46 16.86
N SER A 537 -14.85 -37.99 17.85
CA SER A 537 -16.25 -38.43 17.67
C SER A 537 -17.31 -37.34 17.84
N ASN A 538 -16.97 -36.11 18.26
CA ASN A 538 -17.95 -35.05 18.54
C ASN A 538 -17.93 -33.86 17.57
N ILE A 539 -17.03 -33.84 16.59
CA ILE A 539 -16.84 -32.68 15.68
C ILE A 539 -17.77 -32.75 14.46
N THR A 540 -18.22 -33.94 14.05
CA THR A 540 -19.17 -34.15 12.93
C THR A 540 -20.63 -33.78 13.23
N LYS A 541 -20.95 -33.25 14.41
CA LYS A 541 -22.32 -32.84 14.79
C LYS A 541 -22.53 -31.33 14.89
N LYS A 542 -21.51 -30.51 14.64
CA LYS A 542 -21.61 -29.04 14.67
C LYS A 542 -21.12 -28.32 13.41
N LEU A 543 -20.78 -29.08 12.38
CA LEU A 543 -20.71 -28.72 10.96
C LEU A 543 -21.61 -29.71 10.22
#